data_AF-A0A7W6RR02-F1
#
_entry.id   AF-A0A7W6RR02-F1
#
_cell.length_a   1.000
_cell.length_b   1.000
_cell.length_c   1.000
_cell.angle_alpha   90.00
_cell.angle_beta   90.00
_cell.angle_gamma   90.00
#
_symmetry.space_group_name_H-M   'P 1'
#
loop_
_entity.id
_entity.type
_entity.pdbx_description
1 polymer ?
#
loop_
_entity_poly.entity_id
_entity_poly.type
_entity_poly.pdbx_seq_one_letter_code
_entity_poly.pdbx_strand_id
1 'polypeptide(L)'
;MKKTLLMAAGLAVLTLVFAVSVMHFMPDIALHAANIIHPDVGGLAMTTLAANKLRDYQLGDKEEYPVVAADIIYQGAAVGENASGYARPLVAADPFLGFAEAIADNSAGGAGAINVNVKKKGNIVLPISGLAITANDRPAVYASDDDTFTLTATSNSLIGYVSRWISTGLAVVEFDAALAKAALQA
;
A
#
# COMPACT_ATOMS: atom_id res chain seq x y z
N MET A 1 38.79 -5.15 -67.32
CA MET A 1 38.22 -4.96 -65.97
C MET A 1 39.15 -4.26 -64.95
N LYS A 2 40.38 -3.84 -65.29
CA LYS A 2 41.29 -3.14 -64.35
C LYS A 2 41.20 -1.60 -64.36
N LYS A 3 40.69 -0.97 -65.43
CA LYS A 3 40.61 0.51 -65.55
C LYS A 3 39.45 1.15 -64.76
N THR A 4 38.36 0.40 -64.52
CA THR A 4 37.21 0.86 -63.71
C THR A 4 37.48 0.85 -62.21
N LEU A 5 38.38 -0.04 -61.74
CA LEU A 5 38.72 -0.13 -60.31
C LEU A 5 39.64 1.02 -59.85
N LEU A 6 40.53 1.53 -60.72
CA LEU A 6 41.40 2.67 -60.41
C LEU A 6 40.64 4.00 -60.33
N MET A 7 39.59 4.20 -61.14
CA MET A 7 38.77 5.43 -61.07
C MET A 7 37.89 5.48 -59.82
N ALA A 8 37.39 4.33 -59.36
CA ALA A 8 36.60 4.24 -58.13
C ALA A 8 37.46 4.50 -56.87
N ALA A 9 38.71 4.01 -56.84
CA ALA A 9 39.63 4.26 -55.74
C ALA A 9 40.10 5.73 -55.68
N GLY A 10 40.34 6.37 -56.82
CA GLY A 10 40.71 7.80 -56.89
C GLY A 10 39.59 8.75 -56.43
N LEU A 11 38.34 8.43 -56.76
CA LEU A 11 37.18 9.23 -56.34
C LEU A 11 36.91 9.10 -54.83
N ALA A 12 37.08 7.91 -54.26
CA ALA A 12 36.91 7.68 -52.83
C ALA A 12 37.97 8.39 -51.97
N VAL A 13 39.22 8.45 -52.43
CA VAL A 13 40.30 9.16 -51.73
C VAL A 13 40.13 10.67 -51.83
N LEU A 14 39.70 11.20 -52.99
CA LEU A 14 39.45 12.63 -53.16
C LEU A 14 38.27 13.12 -52.29
N THR A 15 37.20 12.32 -52.13
CA THR A 15 36.09 12.65 -51.22
C THR A 15 36.48 12.62 -49.74
N LEU A 16 37.41 11.75 -49.36
CA LEU A 16 37.88 11.65 -47.97
C LEU A 16 38.79 12.83 -47.58
N VAL A 17 39.67 13.26 -48.50
CA VAL A 17 40.60 14.39 -48.28
C VAL A 17 39.86 15.74 -48.30
N PHE A 18 38.77 15.85 -49.07
CA PHE A 18 37.92 17.05 -49.09
C PHE A 18 37.02 17.16 -47.84
N ALA A 19 36.60 16.04 -47.26
CA ALA A 19 35.82 16.03 -46.01
C ALA A 19 36.66 16.43 -44.78
N VAL A 20 37.96 16.11 -44.77
CA VAL A 20 38.87 16.44 -43.65
C VAL A 20 39.29 17.91 -43.65
N SER A 21 39.38 18.55 -44.82
CA SER A 21 39.85 19.94 -44.96
C SER A 21 38.77 21.00 -44.69
N VAL A 22 37.48 20.63 -44.70
CA VAL A 22 36.36 21.54 -44.36
C VAL A 22 36.10 21.63 -42.84
N MET A 23 36.63 20.69 -42.05
CA MET A 23 36.43 20.67 -40.58
C MET A 23 37.30 21.66 -39.79
N HIS A 24 38.19 22.42 -40.43
CA HIS A 24 39.16 23.29 -39.73
C HIS A 24 38.90 24.81 -39.90
N PHE A 25 37.76 25.23 -40.46
CA PHE A 25 37.40 26.64 -40.62
C PHE A 25 35.94 26.95 -40.25
N MET A 26 35.52 26.60 -39.02
CA MET A 26 34.37 27.24 -38.38
C MET A 26 34.78 27.83 -37.04
N PRO A 27 34.67 29.16 -36.85
CA PRO A 27 34.89 29.78 -35.56
C PRO A 27 33.71 29.49 -34.62
N ASP A 28 34.04 29.01 -33.43
CA ASP A 28 33.38 29.16 -32.12
C ASP A 28 31.85 29.46 -32.09
N ILE A 29 31.04 28.42 -31.88
CA ILE A 29 29.78 28.44 -31.09
C ILE A 29 29.38 27.05 -30.54
N ALA A 30 30.16 25.99 -30.76
CA ALA A 30 29.77 24.63 -30.37
C ALA A 30 30.21 24.19 -28.96
N LEU A 31 30.80 25.07 -28.13
CA LEU A 31 31.20 24.71 -26.76
C LEU A 31 30.20 25.14 -25.67
N HIS A 32 29.15 25.91 -26.00
CA HIS A 32 28.05 26.19 -25.07
C HIS A 32 26.86 25.21 -25.19
N ALA A 33 26.90 24.25 -26.12
CA ALA A 33 25.97 23.12 -26.14
C ALA A 33 26.41 21.98 -25.20
N ALA A 34 27.55 22.13 -24.51
CA ALA A 34 27.93 21.28 -23.38
C ALA A 34 27.24 21.71 -22.07
N ASN A 35 26.09 22.40 -22.14
CA ASN A 35 25.29 22.70 -20.96
C ASN A 35 24.46 21.47 -20.58
N ILE A 36 25.09 20.63 -19.74
CA ILE A 36 24.47 19.77 -18.73
C ILE A 36 23.55 18.68 -19.30
N ILE A 37 24.16 17.64 -19.86
CA ILE A 37 23.65 16.30 -19.59
C ILE A 37 24.55 15.72 -18.50
N HIS A 38 24.17 16.00 -17.26
CA HIS A 38 24.56 15.14 -16.14
C HIS A 38 24.10 13.72 -16.51
N PRO A 39 24.90 12.66 -16.34
CA PRO A 39 24.55 11.29 -16.73
C PRO A 39 23.35 10.67 -16.00
N ASP A 40 22.55 11.48 -15.29
CA ASP A 40 21.38 11.09 -14.50
C ASP A 40 20.03 11.56 -15.12
N VAL A 41 20.02 12.19 -16.29
CA VAL A 41 18.75 12.51 -16.99
C VAL A 41 18.41 11.47 -18.04
N GLY A 42 18.45 10.20 -17.65
CA GLY A 42 17.61 9.17 -18.26
C GLY A 42 16.17 9.52 -17.90
N GLY A 43 15.52 10.31 -18.75
CA GLY A 43 14.24 10.96 -18.48
C GLY A 43 13.28 10.08 -17.66
N LEU A 44 12.92 10.58 -16.48
CA LEU A 44 11.77 10.09 -15.72
C LEU A 44 10.51 10.46 -16.51
N ALA A 45 10.28 9.77 -17.63
CA ALA A 45 9.07 9.94 -18.41
C ALA A 45 7.94 9.34 -17.58
N MET A 46 7.11 10.20 -17.00
CA MET A 46 5.85 9.79 -16.38
C MET A 46 5.02 9.08 -17.45
N THR A 47 4.87 7.76 -17.31
CA THR A 47 4.01 6.98 -18.19
C THR A 47 2.57 7.40 -17.96
N THR A 48 2.03 8.20 -18.88
CA THR A 48 0.61 8.55 -18.88
C THR A 48 -0.20 7.30 -19.25
N LEU A 49 -1.40 7.17 -18.67
CA LEU A 49 -2.28 6.06 -19.00
C LEU A 49 -2.63 6.13 -20.51
N ALA A 50 -2.12 5.17 -21.28
CA ALA A 50 -2.16 5.22 -22.74
C ALA A 50 -3.54 4.86 -23.35
N ALA A 51 -4.46 4.32 -22.54
CA ALA A 51 -5.82 3.96 -22.97
C ALA A 51 -6.78 3.95 -21.79
N ASN A 52 -8.09 4.11 -22.07
CA ASN A 52 -9.13 3.99 -21.05
C ASN A 52 -9.01 2.65 -20.32
N LYS A 53 -8.85 2.72 -18.99
CA LYS A 53 -8.85 1.55 -18.12
C LYS A 53 -10.04 1.66 -17.18
N LEU A 54 -11.05 0.81 -17.42
CA LEU A 54 -12.11 0.60 -16.45
C LEU A 54 -11.48 0.00 -15.19
N ARG A 55 -11.92 0.50 -14.03
CA ARG A 55 -11.51 -0.01 -12.72
C ARG A 55 -12.77 -0.49 -12.03
N ASP A 56 -12.67 -1.66 -11.42
CA ASP A 56 -13.74 -2.16 -10.58
C ASP A 56 -13.73 -1.39 -9.27
N TYR A 57 -14.85 -0.76 -8.96
CA TYR A 57 -15.05 -0.08 -7.69
C TYR A 57 -15.76 -1.02 -6.74
N GLN A 58 -15.18 -1.19 -5.56
CA GLN A 58 -15.84 -1.83 -4.44
C GLN A 58 -16.61 -0.77 -3.66
N LEU A 59 -17.91 -0.98 -3.49
CA LEU A 59 -18.77 -0.09 -2.72
C LEU A 59 -18.97 -0.62 -1.30
N GLY A 60 -18.94 0.30 -0.34
CA GLY A 60 -19.30 0.03 1.05
C GLY A 60 -18.09 -0.25 1.95
N ASP A 61 -18.42 -0.83 3.10
CA ASP A 61 -17.49 -0.95 4.24
C ASP A 61 -17.21 -2.42 4.59
N LYS A 62 -17.46 -3.31 3.64
CA LYS A 62 -17.24 -4.75 3.77
C LYS A 62 -16.03 -5.17 2.97
N GLU A 63 -15.27 -6.10 3.52
CA GLU A 63 -14.07 -6.64 2.90
C GLU A 63 -13.96 -8.13 3.15
N GLU A 64 -13.35 -8.86 2.23
CA GLU A 64 -13.13 -10.29 2.36
C GLU A 64 -11.63 -10.59 2.38
N TYR A 65 -11.17 -11.24 3.45
CA TYR A 65 -9.76 -11.57 3.65
C TYR A 65 -9.56 -13.08 3.76
N PRO A 66 -8.50 -13.65 3.16
CA PRO A 66 -8.19 -15.06 3.27
C PRO A 66 -7.81 -15.42 4.71
N VAL A 67 -8.42 -16.47 5.27
CA VAL A 67 -8.20 -16.90 6.66
C VAL A 67 -6.96 -17.78 6.77
N VAL A 68 -6.22 -17.65 7.88
CA VAL A 68 -5.08 -18.52 8.20
C VAL A 68 -5.50 -19.99 8.35
N ALA A 69 -4.58 -20.92 8.13
CA ALA A 69 -4.84 -22.36 8.28
C ALA A 69 -5.23 -22.72 9.72
N ALA A 70 -6.12 -23.71 9.86
CA ALA A 70 -6.48 -24.34 11.14
C ALA A 70 -6.97 -23.37 12.24
N ASP A 71 -7.76 -22.37 11.86
CA ASP A 71 -8.27 -21.34 12.78
C ASP A 71 -9.76 -21.05 12.54
N ILE A 72 -10.43 -20.47 13.54
CA ILE A 72 -11.85 -20.10 13.49
C ILE A 72 -11.99 -18.65 13.91
N ILE A 73 -12.59 -17.82 13.05
CA ILE A 73 -12.94 -16.44 13.38
C ILE A 73 -14.45 -16.39 13.64
N TYR A 74 -14.84 -16.07 14.86
CA TYR A 74 -16.26 -15.96 15.23
C TYR A 74 -16.85 -14.61 14.83
N GLN A 75 -18.17 -14.58 14.65
CA GLN A 75 -18.89 -13.33 14.42
C GLN A 75 -18.66 -12.34 15.57
N GLY A 76 -18.39 -11.08 15.24
CA GLY A 76 -18.12 -10.01 16.21
C GLY A 76 -16.68 -9.94 16.70
N ALA A 77 -15.85 -10.94 16.41
CA ALA A 77 -14.43 -10.93 16.76
C ALA A 77 -13.68 -9.79 16.06
N ALA A 78 -12.76 -9.15 16.76
CA ALA A 78 -11.77 -8.29 16.12
C ALA A 78 -10.82 -9.14 15.28
N VAL A 79 -10.62 -8.76 14.02
CA VAL A 79 -9.80 -9.51 13.07
C VAL A 79 -8.45 -8.81 12.90
N GLY A 80 -7.37 -9.57 13.04
CA GLY A 80 -6.00 -9.13 12.81
C GLY A 80 -5.40 -9.73 11.54
N GLU A 81 -4.39 -9.07 10.98
CA GLU A 81 -3.57 -9.59 9.89
C GLU A 81 -2.26 -10.17 10.44
N ASN A 82 -1.94 -11.42 10.12
CA ASN A 82 -0.63 -11.97 10.47
C ASN A 82 0.48 -11.45 9.54
N ALA A 83 1.74 -11.70 9.89
CA ALA A 83 2.90 -11.28 9.08
C ALA A 83 2.94 -11.89 7.65
N SER A 84 2.09 -12.88 7.35
CA SER A 84 1.97 -13.51 6.03
C SER A 84 0.77 -12.99 5.22
N GLY A 85 0.02 -12.01 5.74
CA GLY A 85 -1.13 -11.41 5.04
C GLY A 85 -2.45 -12.17 5.18
N TYR A 86 -2.56 -13.11 6.11
CA TYR A 86 -3.79 -13.85 6.37
C TYR A 86 -4.54 -13.30 7.58
N ALA A 87 -5.87 -13.27 7.47
CA ALA A 87 -6.75 -12.92 8.56
C ALA A 87 -6.78 -14.02 9.63
N ARG A 88 -6.81 -13.60 10.89
CA ARG A 88 -6.89 -14.44 12.09
C ARG A 88 -7.67 -13.71 13.20
N PRO A 89 -8.09 -14.41 14.26
CA PRO A 89 -8.48 -13.74 15.50
C PRO A 89 -7.35 -12.78 15.92
N LEU A 90 -7.69 -11.52 16.17
CA LEU A 90 -6.69 -10.49 16.43
C LEU A 90 -5.81 -10.89 17.62
N VAL A 91 -4.49 -10.76 17.43
CA VAL A 91 -3.52 -10.79 18.52
C VAL A 91 -2.88 -9.41 18.64
N ALA A 92 -2.56 -9.01 19.87
CA ALA A 92 -1.86 -7.76 20.14
C ALA A 92 -0.69 -7.51 19.16
N ALA A 93 -0.62 -6.30 18.64
CA ALA A 93 0.30 -5.81 17.61
C ALA A 93 -0.01 -6.23 16.16
N ASP A 94 -1.00 -7.11 15.92
CA ASP A 94 -1.48 -7.37 14.57
C ASP A 94 -2.20 -6.10 14.02
N PRO A 95 -2.03 -5.74 12.73
CA PRO A 95 -2.86 -4.73 12.08
C PRO A 95 -4.34 -5.13 12.17
N PHE A 96 -5.18 -4.21 12.66
CA PHE A 96 -6.62 -4.41 12.74
C PHE A 96 -7.26 -4.32 11.34
N LEU A 97 -8.05 -5.33 10.98
CA LEU A 97 -8.74 -5.43 9.68
C LEU A 97 -10.24 -5.07 9.77
N GLY A 98 -10.82 -5.08 10.96
CA GLY A 98 -12.25 -4.87 11.17
C GLY A 98 -12.87 -5.91 12.10
N PHE A 99 -14.20 -5.88 12.20
CA PHE A 99 -14.97 -6.87 12.95
C PHE A 99 -15.61 -7.89 12.01
N ALA A 100 -15.54 -9.17 12.35
CA ALA A 100 -16.13 -10.25 11.55
C ALA A 100 -17.66 -10.14 11.52
N GLU A 101 -18.27 -10.14 10.33
CA GLU A 101 -19.72 -10.08 10.18
C GLU A 101 -20.40 -11.45 10.32
N ALA A 102 -19.65 -12.53 10.11
CA ALA A 102 -20.11 -13.91 10.23
C ALA A 102 -18.95 -14.82 10.67
N ILE A 103 -19.28 -16.04 11.11
CA ILE A 103 -18.26 -17.06 11.41
C ILE A 103 -17.50 -17.47 10.14
N ALA A 104 -16.18 -17.59 10.24
CA ALA A 104 -15.30 -18.17 9.25
C ALA A 104 -14.51 -19.31 9.89
N ASP A 105 -14.95 -20.55 9.67
CA ASP A 105 -14.34 -21.76 10.21
C ASP A 105 -13.38 -22.38 9.19
N ASN A 106 -12.08 -22.11 9.36
CA ASN A 106 -11.00 -22.72 8.58
C ASN A 106 -10.24 -23.78 9.39
N SER A 107 -10.84 -24.34 10.45
CA SER A 107 -10.17 -25.23 11.40
C SER A 107 -9.59 -26.50 10.75
N ALA A 108 -10.19 -26.96 9.65
CA ALA A 108 -9.73 -28.11 8.88
C ALA A 108 -9.03 -27.74 7.55
N GLY A 109 -8.89 -26.44 7.25
CA GLY A 109 -8.41 -25.96 5.95
C GLY A 109 -6.98 -25.44 5.96
N GLY A 110 -6.38 -25.38 4.76
CA GLY A 110 -5.12 -24.70 4.52
C GLY A 110 -5.27 -23.17 4.56
N ALA A 111 -4.16 -22.44 4.56
CA ALA A 111 -4.19 -20.98 4.54
C ALA A 111 -4.85 -20.47 3.25
N GLY A 112 -5.83 -19.58 3.39
CA GLY A 112 -6.63 -19.04 2.30
C GLY A 112 -7.65 -19.99 1.68
N ALA A 113 -7.96 -21.12 2.33
CA ALA A 113 -9.01 -22.03 1.83
C ALA A 113 -10.40 -21.41 1.90
N ILE A 114 -10.64 -20.48 2.83
CA ILE A 114 -11.85 -19.67 2.93
C ILE A 114 -11.52 -18.20 3.19
N ASN A 115 -12.52 -17.33 3.06
CA ASN A 115 -12.44 -15.92 3.38
C ASN A 115 -13.33 -15.57 4.58
N VAL A 116 -12.91 -14.60 5.38
CA VAL A 116 -13.73 -13.95 6.40
C VAL A 116 -14.26 -12.64 5.85
N ASN A 117 -15.56 -12.38 6.04
CA ASN A 117 -16.18 -11.10 5.72
C ASN A 117 -16.12 -10.19 6.95
N VAL A 118 -15.50 -9.03 6.79
CA VAL A 118 -15.32 -8.06 7.87
C VAL A 118 -15.97 -6.72 7.54
N LYS A 119 -16.54 -6.08 8.55
CA LYS A 119 -16.87 -4.66 8.51
C LYS A 119 -15.59 -3.90 8.85
N LYS A 120 -15.05 -3.10 7.91
CA LYS A 120 -13.77 -2.38 8.07
C LYS A 120 -13.89 -1.01 8.72
N LYS A 121 -15.10 -0.44 8.76
CA LYS A 121 -15.39 0.81 9.47
C LYS A 121 -16.83 0.90 9.94
N GLY A 122 -17.07 1.68 10.99
CA GLY A 122 -18.41 1.95 11.51
C GLY A 122 -18.41 2.26 13.02
N ASN A 123 -19.56 2.02 13.64
CA ASN A 123 -19.72 2.14 15.09
C ASN A 123 -20.13 0.79 15.68
N ILE A 124 -19.49 0.39 16.76
CA ILE A 124 -19.75 -0.86 17.47
C ILE A 124 -19.82 -0.60 18.98
N VAL A 125 -20.61 -1.38 19.72
CA VAL A 125 -20.65 -1.32 21.18
C VAL A 125 -19.68 -2.36 21.72
N LEU A 126 -18.68 -1.94 22.51
CA LEU A 126 -17.67 -2.83 23.06
C LEU A 126 -17.57 -2.71 24.58
N PRO A 127 -17.33 -3.83 25.28
CA PRO A 127 -16.86 -3.80 26.66
C PRO A 127 -15.39 -3.34 26.68
N ILE A 128 -15.06 -2.32 27.48
CA ILE A 128 -13.72 -1.73 27.51
C ILE A 128 -13.23 -1.63 28.95
N SER A 129 -12.11 -2.29 29.25
CA SER A 129 -11.49 -2.22 30.57
C SER A 129 -10.96 -0.81 30.87
N GLY A 130 -11.20 -0.33 32.09
CA GLY A 130 -10.77 1.00 32.54
C GLY A 130 -11.62 2.18 32.02
N LEU A 131 -12.72 1.91 31.31
CA LEU A 131 -13.59 2.95 30.76
C LEU A 131 -14.43 3.66 31.83
N ALA A 132 -14.27 4.97 31.93
CA ALA A 132 -15.01 5.86 32.84
C ALA A 132 -15.98 6.79 32.10
N ILE A 133 -16.88 7.44 32.84
CA ILE A 133 -17.87 8.41 32.31
C ILE A 133 -17.23 9.58 31.55
N THR A 134 -15.96 9.88 31.83
CA THR A 134 -15.20 10.95 31.18
C THR A 134 -14.82 10.63 29.74
N ALA A 135 -14.96 9.38 29.28
CA ALA A 135 -14.55 8.91 27.94
C ALA A 135 -15.31 9.55 26.75
N ASN A 136 -16.14 10.56 26.99
CA ASN A 136 -16.71 11.38 25.91
C ASN A 136 -15.68 12.37 25.32
N ASP A 137 -14.47 12.46 25.89
CA ASP A 137 -13.28 13.07 25.29
C ASP A 137 -12.64 12.21 24.19
N ARG A 138 -13.24 11.06 23.86
CA ARG A 138 -12.90 10.18 22.73
C ARG A 138 -11.51 9.51 22.85
N PRO A 139 -11.18 8.83 23.96
CA PRO A 139 -9.92 8.14 24.11
C PRO A 139 -9.77 7.04 23.04
N ALA A 140 -8.52 6.76 22.68
CA ALA A 140 -8.18 5.64 21.82
C ALA A 140 -8.54 4.31 22.50
N VAL A 141 -9.07 3.38 21.71
CA VAL A 141 -9.40 2.02 22.14
C VAL A 141 -8.47 1.05 21.44
N TYR A 142 -7.91 0.15 22.22
CA TYR A 142 -6.96 -0.87 21.78
C TYR A 142 -7.50 -2.25 22.09
N ALA A 143 -7.04 -3.25 21.34
CA ALA A 143 -7.37 -4.65 21.52
C ALA A 143 -6.10 -5.46 21.86
N SER A 144 -6.17 -6.26 22.93
CA SER A 144 -5.11 -7.21 23.29
C SER A 144 -5.29 -8.59 22.63
N ASP A 145 -6.54 -8.93 22.35
CA ASP A 145 -6.98 -10.12 21.63
C ASP A 145 -8.31 -9.80 20.91
N ASP A 146 -8.98 -10.81 20.37
CA ASP A 146 -10.15 -10.67 19.52
C ASP A 146 -11.45 -10.27 20.24
N ASP A 147 -11.49 -10.34 21.57
CA ASP A 147 -12.66 -9.95 22.40
C ASP A 147 -12.30 -9.09 23.64
N THR A 148 -11.03 -8.72 23.82
CA THR A 148 -10.56 -7.92 24.96
C THR A 148 -10.11 -6.53 24.54
N PHE A 149 -10.88 -5.53 24.95
CA PHE A 149 -10.64 -4.13 24.63
C PHE A 149 -10.24 -3.30 25.86
N THR A 150 -9.34 -2.34 25.64
CA THR A 150 -8.70 -1.54 26.69
C THR A 150 -8.36 -0.13 26.21
N LEU A 151 -8.13 0.78 27.14
CA LEU A 151 -7.59 2.13 26.87
C LEU A 151 -6.05 2.18 26.88
N THR A 152 -5.40 1.05 27.17
CA THR A 152 -3.94 0.96 27.28
C THR A 152 -3.31 0.66 25.92
N ALA A 153 -2.43 1.55 25.46
CA ALA A 153 -1.74 1.44 24.19
C ALA A 153 -0.68 0.31 24.16
N THR A 154 0.30 0.34 25.07
CA THR A 154 1.48 -0.54 25.15
C THR A 154 1.79 -1.34 23.88
N SER A 155 1.41 -2.61 23.82
CA SER A 155 1.60 -3.53 22.68
C SER A 155 0.28 -3.90 22.00
N ASN A 156 -0.82 -3.29 22.42
CA ASN A 156 -2.16 -3.62 21.96
C ASN A 156 -2.42 -2.93 20.62
N SER A 157 -3.25 -3.56 19.79
CA SER A 157 -3.58 -3.04 18.47
C SER A 157 -4.59 -1.91 18.58
N LEU A 158 -4.30 -0.74 18.01
CA LEU A 158 -5.29 0.33 17.90
C LEU A 158 -6.45 -0.14 17.01
N ILE A 159 -7.68 0.02 17.48
CA ILE A 159 -8.88 -0.36 16.72
C ILE A 159 -9.79 0.84 16.37
N GLY A 160 -9.71 1.92 17.14
CA GLY A 160 -10.57 3.07 16.97
C GLY A 160 -10.59 3.99 18.19
N TYR A 161 -11.65 4.77 18.30
CA TYR A 161 -11.83 5.77 19.35
C TYR A 161 -13.24 5.70 19.93
N VAL A 162 -13.38 6.02 21.21
CA VAL A 162 -14.71 6.13 21.81
C VAL A 162 -15.51 7.24 21.11
N SER A 163 -16.72 6.93 20.69
CA SER A 163 -17.66 7.89 20.12
C SER A 163 -18.66 8.39 21.17
N ARG A 164 -19.16 7.47 22.01
CA ARG A 164 -20.13 7.79 23.06
C ARG A 164 -20.06 6.79 24.20
N TRP A 165 -19.93 7.29 25.42
CA TRP A 165 -20.05 6.48 26.62
C TRP A 165 -21.50 5.97 26.82
N ILE A 166 -21.67 4.71 27.24
CA ILE A 166 -22.98 4.11 27.54
C ILE A 166 -23.11 3.85 29.04
N SER A 167 -22.16 3.12 29.61
CA SER A 167 -22.07 2.81 31.05
C SER A 167 -20.62 2.53 31.43
N THR A 168 -20.32 2.37 32.73
CA THR A 168 -18.99 1.94 33.16
C THR A 168 -18.61 0.65 32.44
N GLY A 169 -17.44 0.64 31.80
CA GLY A 169 -16.97 -0.51 31.03
C GLY A 169 -17.65 -0.72 29.67
N LEU A 170 -18.57 0.15 29.20
CA LEU A 170 -19.27 -0.03 27.92
C LEU A 170 -19.39 1.30 27.14
N ALA A 171 -18.98 1.29 25.87
CA ALA A 171 -19.12 2.45 24.99
C ALA A 171 -19.37 2.06 23.54
N VAL A 172 -19.90 3.03 22.77
CA VAL A 172 -19.83 3.02 21.32
C VAL A 172 -18.43 3.43 20.90
N VAL A 173 -17.77 2.59 20.11
CA VAL A 173 -16.46 2.83 19.50
C VAL A 173 -16.67 3.09 18.02
N GLU A 174 -16.12 4.19 17.53
CA GLU A 174 -15.95 4.44 16.10
C GLU A 174 -14.64 3.80 15.66
N PHE A 175 -14.76 2.82 14.77
CA PHE A 175 -13.62 2.07 14.26
C PHE A 175 -13.46 2.31 12.76
N ASP A 176 -12.21 2.37 12.31
CA ASP A 176 -11.83 2.41 10.91
C ASP A 176 -10.44 1.77 10.78
N ALA A 177 -10.37 0.61 10.12
CA ALA A 177 -9.15 -0.16 9.96
C ALA A 177 -8.04 0.62 9.22
N ALA A 178 -8.40 1.47 8.25
CA ALA A 178 -7.43 2.27 7.52
C ALA A 178 -6.87 3.40 8.38
N LEU A 179 -7.73 4.09 9.14
CA LEU A 179 -7.30 5.14 10.06
C LEU A 179 -6.43 4.59 11.19
N ALA A 180 -6.81 3.45 11.76
CA ALA A 180 -6.05 2.77 12.80
C ALA A 180 -4.63 2.42 12.31
N LYS A 181 -4.52 1.89 11.08
CA LYS A 181 -3.23 1.59 10.45
C LYS A 181 -2.40 2.86 10.18
N ALA A 182 -3.04 3.93 9.70
CA ALA A 182 -2.36 5.20 9.42
C ALA A 182 -1.79 5.86 10.69
N ALA A 183 -2.54 5.80 11.80
CA ALA A 183 -2.10 6.34 13.09
C ALA A 183 -0.85 5.63 13.65
N LEU A 184 -0.61 4.37 13.28
CA LEU A 184 0.59 3.62 13.67
C LEU A 184 1.85 4.05 12.89
N GLN A 185 1.69 4.76 11.77
CA GLN A 185 2.78 5.18 10.89
C GLN A 185 3.21 6.64 11.10
N ALA A 186 2.50 7.39 11.95
CA ALA A 186 2.76 8.79 12.27
C ALA A 186 3.71 8.95 13.45
#